data_AF-A0A960YZ54-F1
#
_entry.id   AF-A0A960YZ54-F1
#
_cell.length_a   1.000
_cell.length_b   1.000
_cell.length_c   1.000
_cell.angle_alpha   90.00
_cell.angle_beta   90.00
_cell.angle_gamma   90.00
#
_symmetry.space_group_name_H-M   'P 1'
#
loop_
_entity.id
_entity.type
_entity.pdbx_description
1 polymer ?
#
loop_
_entity_poly.entity_id
_entity_poly.type
_entity_poly.pdbx_seq_one_letter_code
_entity_poly.pdbx_strand_id
1 'polypeptide(L)'
;MASLAVERATELLGAESIESGKYPVIFSNRVSSSIIGMFLSPYFAEVVQKGKSRLAGKIGEKIASDILTITCDPLIVGMPGSRQYDSEGVPTYKKEIVSGGILKTYLYNLESAKKENIPPTGNGSRSYAGKAGTSVTNLIVPKGEESLSDLLKTHKECLYITKLEGASGCSAVSGDISIGAQGFLYRDGERIKPVDKITLNSNYFDLIFKIQKFSNEYLDSYTSFKVPDLLVEEVHVAG
;
A
#
# COMPACT_ATOMS: atom_id res chain seq x y z
N MET A 1 19.90 8.42 -13.79
CA MET A 1 19.08 9.22 -12.85
C MET A 1 18.65 10.56 -13.44
N ALA A 2 19.53 11.37 -14.05
CA ALA A 2 19.16 12.68 -14.61
C ALA A 2 18.12 12.60 -15.75
N SER A 3 18.27 11.68 -16.71
CA SER A 3 17.30 11.47 -17.80
C SER A 3 15.91 11.09 -17.29
N LEU A 4 15.84 10.14 -16.37
CA LEU A 4 14.59 9.71 -15.73
C LEU A 4 13.92 10.85 -14.93
N ALA A 5 14.71 11.70 -14.29
CA ALA A 5 14.18 12.87 -13.59
C ALA A 5 13.55 13.88 -14.55
N VAL A 6 14.19 14.14 -15.70
CA VAL A 6 13.64 15.01 -16.76
C VAL A 6 12.36 14.40 -17.32
N GLU A 7 12.37 13.11 -17.68
CA GLU A 7 11.19 12.41 -18.17
C GLU A 7 10.02 12.51 -17.19
N ARG A 8 10.25 12.24 -15.90
CA ARG A 8 9.20 12.35 -14.87
C ARG A 8 8.73 13.78 -14.62
N ALA A 9 9.59 14.77 -14.83
CA ALA A 9 9.21 16.17 -14.71
C ALA A 9 8.36 16.64 -15.89
N THR A 10 8.56 16.06 -17.09
CA THR A 10 7.86 16.45 -18.31
C THR A 10 6.71 15.52 -18.69
N GLU A 11 6.59 14.33 -18.10
CA GLU A 11 5.60 13.31 -18.47
C GLU A 11 4.15 13.81 -18.35
N LEU A 12 3.87 14.76 -17.44
CA LEU A 12 2.54 15.33 -17.21
C LEU A 12 2.30 16.69 -17.91
N LEU A 13 3.21 17.13 -18.79
CA LEU A 13 2.96 18.36 -19.57
C LEU A 13 1.74 18.19 -20.48
N GLY A 14 0.84 19.17 -20.42
CA GLY A 14 -0.43 19.11 -21.16
C GLY A 14 -1.47 18.17 -20.54
N ALA A 15 -1.32 17.80 -19.26
CA ALA A 15 -2.32 16.98 -18.58
C ALA A 15 -3.70 17.67 -18.54
N GLU A 16 -4.72 16.87 -18.80
CA GLU A 16 -6.11 17.28 -18.77
C GLU A 16 -6.89 16.41 -17.80
N SER A 17 -8.07 16.88 -17.41
CA SER A 17 -8.98 16.00 -16.70
C SER A 17 -9.63 14.95 -17.62
N ILE A 18 -10.38 14.04 -17.01
CA ILE A 18 -11.18 13.00 -17.66
C ILE A 18 -12.63 13.07 -17.18
N GLU A 19 -13.52 12.35 -17.84
CA GLU A 19 -14.89 12.22 -17.37
C GLU A 19 -14.95 11.50 -16.03
N SER A 20 -15.85 11.95 -15.16
CA SER A 20 -16.06 11.28 -13.89
C SER A 20 -16.70 9.92 -14.12
N GLY A 21 -16.18 8.88 -13.47
CA GLY A 21 -16.63 7.52 -13.74
C GLY A 21 -15.94 6.48 -12.88
N LYS A 22 -16.14 5.22 -13.26
CA LYS A 22 -15.50 4.06 -12.66
C LYS A 22 -14.46 3.55 -13.64
N TYR A 23 -13.21 3.48 -13.18
CA TYR A 23 -12.09 3.06 -14.00
C TYR A 23 -11.33 1.91 -13.34
N PRO A 24 -10.84 0.93 -14.11
CA PRO A 24 -9.71 0.11 -13.67
C PRO A 24 -8.50 1.01 -13.45
N VAL A 25 -7.82 0.81 -12.32
CA VAL A 25 -6.68 1.64 -11.91
C VAL A 25 -5.48 0.77 -11.64
N ILE A 26 -4.38 1.07 -12.30
CA ILE A 26 -3.05 0.55 -11.98
C ILE A 26 -2.34 1.63 -11.16
N PHE A 27 -2.12 1.36 -9.88
CA PHE A 27 -1.23 2.17 -9.05
C PHE A 27 0.20 1.80 -9.40
N SER A 28 0.97 2.76 -9.89
CA SER A 28 2.39 2.58 -10.18
C SER A 28 3.15 2.10 -8.95
N ASN A 29 4.20 1.31 -9.15
CA ASN A 29 5.19 0.98 -8.11
C ASN A 29 5.84 2.22 -7.44
N ARG A 30 5.62 3.42 -8.01
CA ARG A 30 5.94 4.72 -7.41
C ARG A 30 5.01 5.12 -6.25
N VAL A 31 3.76 4.68 -6.26
CA VAL A 31 2.69 5.10 -5.33
C VAL A 31 1.95 3.95 -4.66
N SER A 32 2.08 2.72 -5.13
CA SER A 32 1.43 1.54 -4.55
C SER A 32 1.83 1.32 -3.09
N SER A 33 3.11 1.55 -2.74
CA SER A 33 3.59 1.56 -1.36
C SER A 33 2.89 2.61 -0.50
N SER A 34 2.53 3.78 -1.06
CA SER A 34 1.78 4.83 -0.35
C SER A 34 0.35 4.38 -0.07
N ILE A 35 -0.32 3.76 -1.05
CA ILE A 35 -1.67 3.21 -0.88
C ILE A 35 -1.71 2.17 0.23
N ILE A 36 -0.78 1.22 0.28
CA ILE A 36 -0.74 0.24 1.39
C ILE A 36 -0.31 0.92 2.70
N GLY A 37 0.68 1.82 2.65
CA GLY A 37 1.27 2.44 3.82
C GLY A 37 0.33 3.35 4.60
N MET A 38 -0.53 4.10 3.92
CA MET A 38 -1.52 4.99 4.54
C MET A 38 -2.51 4.25 5.44
N PHE A 39 -2.73 2.95 5.20
CA PHE A 39 -3.73 2.13 5.88
C PHE A 39 -3.10 1.00 6.72
N LEU A 40 -1.89 1.23 7.26
CA LEU A 40 -1.23 0.25 8.14
C LEU A 40 -1.75 0.26 9.58
N SER A 41 -2.24 1.39 10.07
CA SER A 41 -2.67 1.52 11.46
C SER A 41 -3.77 0.52 11.89
N PRO A 42 -4.73 0.11 11.04
CA PRO A 42 -5.71 -0.92 11.39
C PRO A 42 -5.09 -2.29 11.72
N TYR A 43 -3.87 -2.56 11.26
CA TYR A 43 -3.13 -3.79 11.55
C TYR A 43 -2.38 -3.73 12.88
N PHE A 44 -2.37 -2.60 13.59
CA PHE A 44 -1.67 -2.46 14.87
C PHE A 44 -2.60 -2.84 16.03
N ALA A 45 -2.12 -3.70 16.91
CA ALA A 45 -2.93 -4.23 18.00
C ALA A 45 -3.45 -3.13 18.94
N GLU A 46 -2.67 -2.08 19.23
CA GLU A 46 -3.14 -0.98 20.07
C GLU A 46 -4.26 -0.14 19.41
N VAL A 47 -4.39 -0.17 18.09
CA VAL A 47 -5.48 0.50 17.36
C VAL A 47 -6.74 -0.37 17.42
N VAL A 48 -6.58 -1.69 17.28
CA VAL A 48 -7.64 -2.69 17.46
C VAL A 48 -8.20 -2.64 18.88
N GLN A 49 -7.34 -2.68 19.90
CA GLN A 49 -7.70 -2.64 21.32
C GLN A 49 -8.42 -1.35 21.71
N LYS A 50 -8.22 -0.25 20.98
CA LYS A 50 -8.92 1.03 21.17
C LYS A 50 -10.25 1.11 20.42
N GLY A 51 -10.67 0.05 19.72
CA GLY A 51 -11.88 0.02 18.90
C GLY A 51 -11.80 0.88 17.64
N LYS A 52 -10.58 1.17 17.15
CA LYS A 52 -10.34 2.05 15.98
C LYS A 52 -9.85 1.31 14.74
N SER A 53 -10.08 0.00 14.67
CA SER A 53 -9.73 -0.83 13.52
C SER A 53 -10.94 -1.64 13.05
N ARG A 54 -11.23 -1.57 11.75
CA ARG A 54 -12.20 -2.46 11.10
C ARG A 54 -11.74 -3.92 11.00
N LEU A 55 -10.46 -4.18 11.35
CA LEU A 55 -9.88 -5.52 11.39
C LEU A 55 -10.09 -6.23 12.73
N ALA A 56 -10.73 -5.59 13.72
CA ALA A 56 -11.00 -6.20 15.01
C ALA A 56 -11.75 -7.54 14.87
N GLY A 57 -11.21 -8.59 15.51
CA GLY A 57 -11.80 -9.93 15.48
C GLY A 57 -11.67 -10.67 14.14
N LYS A 58 -10.87 -10.17 13.18
CA LYS A 58 -10.72 -10.77 11.84
C LYS A 58 -9.46 -11.62 11.67
N ILE A 59 -8.71 -11.92 12.73
CA ILE A 59 -7.58 -12.86 12.61
C ILE A 59 -8.13 -14.23 12.17
N GLY A 60 -7.55 -14.79 11.10
CA GLY A 60 -8.01 -16.03 10.47
C GLY A 60 -9.07 -15.81 9.37
N GLU A 61 -9.61 -14.60 9.24
CA GLU A 61 -10.64 -14.28 8.25
C GLU A 61 -10.05 -13.73 6.96
N LYS A 62 -10.79 -13.90 5.86
CA LYS A 62 -10.48 -13.28 4.58
C LYS A 62 -10.80 -11.79 4.63
N ILE A 63 -9.80 -10.94 4.39
CA ILE A 63 -9.89 -9.48 4.44
C ILE A 63 -9.46 -8.78 3.14
N ALA A 64 -8.96 -9.53 2.17
CA ALA A 64 -8.49 -9.02 0.89
C ALA A 64 -8.57 -10.09 -0.21
N SER A 65 -8.16 -9.72 -1.43
CA SER A 65 -7.99 -10.65 -2.55
C SER A 65 -7.02 -11.79 -2.21
N ASP A 66 -7.27 -12.98 -2.75
CA ASP A 66 -6.45 -14.18 -2.48
C ASP A 66 -5.01 -14.04 -2.95
N ILE A 67 -4.72 -13.08 -3.83
CA ILE A 67 -3.36 -12.81 -4.30
C ILE A 67 -2.59 -11.83 -3.40
N LEU A 68 -3.26 -11.19 -2.44
CA LEU A 68 -2.61 -10.23 -1.55
C LEU A 68 -1.94 -10.94 -0.38
N THR A 69 -0.62 -10.89 -0.37
CA THR A 69 0.21 -11.20 0.81
C THR A 69 0.99 -9.95 1.20
N ILE A 70 0.94 -9.57 2.48
CA ILE A 70 1.69 -8.45 3.04
C ILE A 70 2.64 -9.03 4.08
N THR A 71 3.95 -8.96 3.80
CA THR A 71 5.01 -9.43 4.69
C THR A 71 5.71 -8.26 5.36
N CYS A 72 6.00 -8.41 6.66
CA CYS A 72 6.94 -7.57 7.39
C CYS A 72 8.23 -8.35 7.61
N ASP A 73 9.34 -7.98 6.96
CA ASP A 73 10.61 -8.69 7.05
C ASP A 73 11.79 -7.78 7.49
N PRO A 74 12.09 -7.71 8.79
CA PRO A 74 13.17 -6.89 9.32
C PRO A 74 14.58 -7.44 9.04
N LEU A 75 14.72 -8.62 8.44
CA LEU A 75 16.00 -9.32 8.30
C LEU A 75 16.59 -9.23 6.89
N ILE A 76 15.94 -8.53 5.96
CA ILE A 76 16.44 -8.36 4.59
C ILE A 76 17.70 -7.48 4.59
N VAL A 77 18.85 -8.05 4.25
CA VAL A 77 20.12 -7.31 4.23
C VAL A 77 20.05 -6.12 3.27
N GLY A 78 20.46 -4.94 3.75
CA GLY A 78 20.54 -3.72 2.95
C GLY A 78 19.23 -2.95 2.77
N MET A 79 18.10 -3.44 3.29
CA MET A 79 16.87 -2.64 3.30
C MET A 79 16.84 -1.62 4.45
N PRO A 80 16.25 -0.42 4.25
CA PRO A 80 16.29 0.66 5.24
C PRO A 80 15.64 0.35 6.58
N GLY A 81 14.62 -0.52 6.62
CA GLY A 81 13.91 -0.89 7.84
C GLY A 81 14.52 -2.09 8.57
N SER A 82 15.66 -2.61 8.11
CA SER A 82 16.25 -3.82 8.64
C SER A 82 16.88 -3.62 10.01
N ARG A 83 16.62 -4.54 10.93
CA ARG A 83 17.07 -4.48 12.33
C ARG A 83 16.98 -5.87 12.96
N GLN A 84 17.82 -6.14 13.96
CA GLN A 84 17.78 -7.39 14.72
C GLN A 84 16.78 -7.31 15.89
N TYR A 85 16.66 -6.14 16.49
CA TYR A 85 15.77 -5.85 17.61
C TYR A 85 14.91 -4.63 17.30
N ASP A 86 13.71 -4.57 17.85
CA ASP A 86 12.86 -3.40 17.78
C ASP A 86 13.26 -2.33 18.81
N SER A 87 12.52 -1.21 18.86
CA SER A 87 12.86 -0.10 19.77
C SER A 87 12.60 -0.40 21.26
N GLU A 88 12.08 -1.59 21.58
CA GLU A 88 11.82 -2.06 22.94
C GLU A 88 12.73 -3.24 23.33
N GLY A 89 13.69 -3.60 22.45
CA GLY A 89 14.63 -4.71 22.68
C GLY A 89 14.08 -6.09 22.33
N VAL A 90 12.93 -6.17 21.66
CA VAL A 90 12.35 -7.46 21.25
C VAL A 90 13.03 -7.96 19.98
N PRO A 91 13.52 -9.22 19.93
CA PRO A 91 14.05 -9.81 18.71
C PRO A 91 13.01 -9.79 17.59
N THR A 92 13.43 -9.33 16.41
CA THR A 92 12.53 -9.23 15.26
C THR A 92 12.60 -10.48 14.39
N TYR A 93 11.53 -10.73 13.63
CA TYR A 93 11.43 -11.87 12.73
C TYR A 93 10.52 -11.54 11.54
N LYS A 94 10.69 -12.28 10.45
CA LYS A 94 9.82 -12.23 9.27
C LYS A 94 8.42 -12.74 9.62
N LYS A 95 7.39 -11.99 9.26
CA LYS A 95 6.00 -12.38 9.47
C LYS A 95 5.09 -11.94 8.34
N GLU A 96 4.08 -12.74 8.06
CA GLU A 96 3.00 -12.36 7.17
C GLU A 96 1.91 -11.69 8.01
N ILE A 97 1.58 -10.44 7.68
CA ILE A 97 0.44 -9.72 8.26
C ILE A 97 -0.83 -10.21 7.59
N VAL A 98 -0.78 -10.29 6.25
CA VAL A 98 -1.81 -10.86 5.39
C VAL A 98 -1.14 -11.94 4.55
N SER A 99 -1.79 -13.09 4.39
CA SER A 99 -1.28 -14.20 3.59
C SER A 99 -2.42 -14.79 2.78
N GLY A 100 -2.34 -14.68 1.46
CA GLY A 100 -3.38 -15.11 0.54
C GLY A 100 -4.75 -14.49 0.86
N GLY A 101 -4.78 -13.18 1.15
CA GLY A 101 -5.99 -12.47 1.53
C GLY A 101 -6.47 -12.69 2.97
N ILE A 102 -5.86 -13.60 3.73
CA ILE A 102 -6.24 -13.91 5.12
C ILE A 102 -5.40 -13.10 6.10
N LEU A 103 -6.05 -12.44 7.06
CA LEU A 103 -5.35 -11.74 8.14
C LEU A 103 -4.72 -12.76 9.11
N LYS A 104 -3.40 -12.75 9.24
CA LYS A 104 -2.67 -13.73 10.07
C LYS A 104 -2.38 -13.24 11.47
N THR A 105 -2.07 -11.95 11.62
CA THR A 105 -1.74 -11.35 12.91
C THR A 105 -1.96 -9.84 12.90
N TYR A 106 -2.24 -9.26 14.05
CA TYR A 106 -1.92 -7.84 14.28
C TYR A 106 -0.43 -7.69 14.59
N LEU A 107 0.07 -6.45 14.51
CA LEU A 107 1.41 -6.12 14.96
C LEU A 107 1.36 -5.63 16.40
N TYR A 108 2.24 -6.17 17.23
CA TYR A 108 2.26 -5.94 18.67
C TYR A 108 3.60 -5.36 19.13
N ASN A 109 3.49 -4.39 20.03
CA ASN A 109 4.56 -3.91 20.88
C ASN A 109 4.43 -4.57 22.28
N LEU A 110 5.32 -4.29 23.22
CA LEU A 110 5.28 -4.91 24.55
C LEU A 110 3.96 -4.61 25.30
N GLU A 111 3.45 -3.39 25.21
CA GLU A 111 2.23 -2.97 25.92
C GLU A 111 0.99 -3.69 25.36
N SER A 112 0.81 -3.70 24.04
CA SER A 112 -0.36 -4.31 23.40
C SER A 112 -0.31 -5.83 23.50
N ALA A 113 0.86 -6.45 23.40
CA ALA A 113 1.04 -7.89 23.59
C ALA A 113 0.64 -8.31 25.02
N LYS A 114 1.08 -7.55 26.03
CA LYS A 114 0.78 -7.82 27.44
C LYS A 114 -0.72 -7.77 27.75
N LYS A 115 -1.47 -6.87 27.11
CA LYS A 115 -2.94 -6.75 27.31
C LYS A 115 -3.71 -7.98 26.85
N GLU A 116 -3.21 -8.68 25.83
CA GLU A 116 -3.80 -9.91 25.31
C GLU A 116 -3.10 -11.17 25.82
N ASN A 117 -2.08 -11.01 26.67
CA ASN A 117 -1.26 -12.09 27.23
C ASN A 117 -0.64 -13.00 26.15
N ILE A 118 -0.14 -12.38 25.07
CA ILE A 118 0.55 -13.05 23.96
C ILE A 118 1.99 -12.53 23.80
N PRO A 119 2.86 -13.21 23.03
CA PRO A 119 4.19 -12.69 22.69
C PRO A 119 4.15 -11.44 21.79
N PRO A 120 5.07 -10.47 21.98
CA PRO A 120 5.21 -9.33 21.06
C PRO A 120 5.73 -9.75 19.69
N THR A 121 5.47 -8.97 18.66
CA THR A 121 5.87 -9.32 17.28
C THR A 121 7.19 -8.68 16.85
N GLY A 122 7.90 -7.96 17.74
CA GLY A 122 9.11 -7.22 17.35
C GLY A 122 8.80 -5.99 16.48
N ASN A 123 7.64 -5.37 16.73
CA ASN A 123 7.16 -4.20 16.01
C ASN A 123 7.06 -2.96 16.90
N GLY A 124 7.63 -2.99 18.11
CA GLY A 124 7.78 -1.84 18.97
C GLY A 124 8.58 -0.72 18.29
N SER A 125 8.06 0.49 18.36
CA SER A 125 8.68 1.67 17.77
C SER A 125 8.68 2.80 18.78
N ARG A 126 9.73 3.65 18.74
CA ARG A 126 9.84 4.78 19.65
C ARG A 126 10.59 5.93 18.98
N SER A 127 10.10 7.15 19.18
CA SER A 127 10.89 8.36 18.93
C SER A 127 11.55 8.84 20.22
N TYR A 128 12.63 9.61 20.12
CA TYR A 128 13.43 10.05 21.28
C TYR A 128 12.58 10.62 22.43
N ALA A 129 11.59 11.47 22.12
CA ALA A 129 10.69 12.08 23.09
C ALA A 129 9.28 11.44 23.14
N GLY A 130 9.04 10.39 22.34
CA GLY A 130 7.71 9.79 22.18
C GLY A 130 7.44 8.60 23.09
N LYS A 131 6.14 8.33 23.29
CA LYS A 131 5.69 7.05 23.84
C LYS A 131 6.03 5.93 22.85
N ALA A 132 6.29 4.73 23.36
CA ALA A 132 6.33 3.53 22.54
C ALA A 132 5.01 3.35 21.77
N GLY A 133 5.13 2.96 20.51
CA GLY A 133 4.05 2.63 19.61
C GLY A 133 4.38 1.36 18.82
N THR A 134 3.62 1.10 17.77
CA THR A 134 3.89 0.00 16.83
C THR A 134 4.27 0.59 15.47
N SER A 135 5.23 -0.03 14.78
CA SER A 135 5.54 0.30 13.39
C SER A 135 5.83 -0.96 12.57
N VAL A 136 5.63 -0.84 11.26
CA VAL A 136 6.16 -1.81 10.29
C VAL A 136 7.65 -1.50 10.06
N THR A 137 8.44 -2.54 9.75
CA THR A 137 9.86 -2.40 9.37
C THR A 137 9.99 -2.35 7.86
N ASN A 138 10.37 -3.45 7.22
CA ASN A 138 10.30 -3.60 5.77
C ASN A 138 8.99 -4.26 5.41
N LEU A 139 8.17 -3.58 4.62
CA LEU A 139 6.92 -4.11 4.09
C LEU A 139 7.15 -4.63 2.67
N ILE A 140 6.72 -5.85 2.39
CA ILE A 140 6.87 -6.47 1.07
C ILE A 140 5.53 -7.06 0.66
N VAL A 141 5.06 -6.64 -0.51
CA VAL A 141 4.02 -7.34 -1.27
C VAL A 141 4.72 -8.10 -2.38
N PRO A 142 4.56 -9.44 -2.49
CA PRO A 142 5.22 -10.22 -3.53
C PRO A 142 4.92 -9.70 -4.94
N LYS A 143 5.91 -9.85 -5.83
CA LYS A 143 5.75 -9.63 -7.27
C LYS A 143 4.74 -10.60 -7.86
N GLY A 144 4.02 -10.15 -8.87
CA GLY A 144 3.30 -11.03 -9.79
C GLY A 144 4.23 -11.56 -10.89
N GLU A 145 3.63 -12.19 -11.90
CA GLU A 145 4.35 -12.78 -13.02
C GLU A 145 4.39 -11.87 -14.25
N GLU A 146 3.38 -11.01 -14.38
CA GLU A 146 3.14 -10.16 -15.55
C GLU A 146 3.94 -8.85 -15.50
N SER A 147 4.33 -8.33 -16.67
CA SER A 147 4.97 -7.01 -16.76
C SER A 147 3.94 -5.89 -16.64
N LEU A 148 4.41 -4.66 -16.41
CA LEU A 148 3.53 -3.47 -16.47
C LEU A 148 2.78 -3.39 -17.81
N SER A 149 3.46 -3.72 -18.92
CA SER A 149 2.87 -3.74 -20.26
C SER A 149 1.70 -4.72 -20.39
N ASP A 150 1.77 -5.86 -19.68
CA ASP A 150 0.70 -6.86 -19.67
C ASP A 150 -0.48 -6.40 -18.79
N LEU A 151 -0.19 -5.77 -17.64
CA LEU A 151 -1.20 -5.14 -16.80
C LEU A 151 -1.99 -4.07 -17.57
N LEU A 152 -1.30 -3.21 -18.32
CA LEU A 152 -1.91 -2.12 -19.13
C LEU A 152 -2.83 -2.64 -20.25
N LYS A 153 -2.67 -3.92 -20.65
CA LYS A 153 -3.51 -4.59 -21.65
C LYS A 153 -4.63 -5.43 -21.04
N THR A 154 -4.70 -5.54 -19.71
CA THR A 154 -5.71 -6.36 -19.03
C THR A 154 -7.12 -5.78 -19.23
N HIS A 155 -7.24 -4.46 -19.34
CA HIS A 155 -8.50 -3.76 -19.61
C HIS A 155 -8.39 -2.94 -20.89
N LYS A 156 -9.51 -2.82 -21.62
CA LYS A 156 -9.57 -1.99 -22.83
C LYS A 156 -9.20 -0.54 -22.56
N GLU A 157 -9.60 -0.01 -21.40
CA GLU A 157 -9.26 1.33 -20.95
C GLU A 157 -8.95 1.29 -19.45
N CYS A 158 -7.87 1.93 -19.02
CA CYS A 158 -7.49 2.02 -17.61
C CYS A 158 -6.69 3.28 -17.31
N LEU A 159 -6.59 3.62 -16.02
CA LEU A 159 -5.74 4.69 -15.53
C LEU A 159 -4.47 4.12 -14.91
N TYR A 160 -3.32 4.65 -15.30
CA TYR A 160 -2.04 4.36 -14.66
C TYR A 160 -1.63 5.56 -13.80
N ILE A 161 -1.76 5.42 -12.48
CA ILE A 161 -1.56 6.49 -11.51
C ILE A 161 -0.10 6.49 -11.04
N THR A 162 0.61 7.58 -11.29
CA THR A 162 2.05 7.72 -10.98
C THR A 162 2.33 8.70 -9.84
N LYS A 163 1.34 9.51 -9.44
CA LYS A 163 1.47 10.46 -8.34
C LYS A 163 0.15 10.62 -7.59
N LEU A 164 0.26 10.83 -6.27
CA LEU A 164 -0.84 11.11 -5.35
C LEU A 164 -0.58 12.47 -4.68
N GLU A 165 -1.63 13.26 -4.48
CA GLU A 165 -1.55 14.61 -3.95
C GLU A 165 -2.34 14.75 -2.65
N GLY A 166 -1.60 15.02 -1.57
CA GLY A 166 -2.14 15.10 -0.22
C GLY A 166 -2.64 13.75 0.29
N ALA A 167 -3.16 13.75 1.52
CA ALA A 167 -3.80 12.58 2.13
C ALA A 167 -4.87 13.01 3.15
N SER A 168 -5.27 14.29 3.14
CA SER A 168 -6.19 14.87 4.13
C SER A 168 -7.61 14.31 4.03
N GLY A 169 -8.01 13.83 2.86
CA GLY A 169 -9.29 13.14 2.65
C GLY A 169 -9.23 11.63 2.93
N CYS A 170 -8.11 11.11 3.47
CA CYS A 170 -7.94 9.70 3.76
C CYS A 170 -8.04 9.41 5.25
N SER A 171 -8.68 8.31 5.61
CA SER A 171 -8.88 7.88 7.00
C SER A 171 -8.55 6.41 7.14
N ALA A 172 -7.45 6.09 7.83
CA ALA A 172 -7.07 4.70 8.07
C ALA A 172 -8.11 3.95 8.93
N VAL A 173 -8.85 4.65 9.79
CA VAL A 173 -9.84 4.05 10.69
C VAL A 173 -11.08 3.58 9.91
N SER A 174 -11.69 4.46 9.11
CA SER A 174 -12.86 4.11 8.29
C SER A 174 -12.47 3.35 7.01
N GLY A 175 -11.25 3.55 6.54
CA GLY A 175 -10.75 3.07 5.26
C GLY A 175 -10.97 4.06 4.12
N ASP A 176 -11.55 5.24 4.35
CA ASP A 176 -11.90 6.13 3.25
C ASP A 176 -10.66 6.64 2.52
N ILE A 177 -10.75 6.65 1.20
CA ILE A 177 -9.77 7.20 0.27
C ILE A 177 -10.48 8.29 -0.52
N SER A 178 -10.07 9.54 -0.30
CA SER A 178 -10.39 10.69 -1.15
C SER A 178 -9.09 11.47 -1.35
N ILE A 179 -8.42 11.22 -2.47
CA ILE A 179 -7.06 11.71 -2.71
C ILE A 179 -6.90 12.21 -4.14
N GLY A 180 -6.22 13.35 -4.30
CA GLY A 180 -5.85 13.84 -5.63
C GLY A 180 -4.86 12.89 -6.29
N ALA A 181 -4.96 12.69 -7.59
CA ALA A 181 -4.09 11.79 -8.32
C ALA A 181 -3.71 12.33 -9.69
N GLN A 182 -2.57 11.87 -10.19
CA GLN A 182 -2.07 12.19 -11.52
C GLN A 182 -1.49 10.94 -12.16
N GLY A 183 -1.53 10.88 -13.48
CA GLY A 183 -1.08 9.72 -14.21
C GLY A 183 -1.41 9.80 -15.68
N PHE A 184 -1.86 8.68 -16.23
CA PHE A 184 -2.13 8.55 -17.67
C PHE A 184 -3.36 7.72 -17.94
N LEU A 185 -4.13 8.14 -18.94
CA LEU A 185 -5.15 7.31 -19.55
C LEU A 185 -4.49 6.38 -20.57
N TYR A 186 -4.76 5.09 -20.45
CA TYR A 186 -4.34 4.06 -21.39
C TYR A 186 -5.56 3.43 -22.07
N ARG A 187 -5.43 3.10 -23.35
CA ARG A 187 -6.41 2.33 -24.11
C ARG A 187 -5.70 1.27 -24.93
N ASP A 188 -6.13 0.02 -24.82
CA ASP A 188 -5.55 -1.14 -25.50
C ASP A 188 -4.02 -1.27 -25.27
N GLY A 189 -3.54 -0.87 -24.07
CA GLY A 189 -2.13 -0.86 -23.70
C GLY A 189 -1.32 0.34 -24.21
N GLU A 190 -1.93 1.26 -24.95
CA GLU A 190 -1.28 2.47 -25.45
C GLU A 190 -1.62 3.70 -24.61
N ARG A 191 -0.61 4.53 -24.34
CA ARG A 191 -0.78 5.78 -23.58
C ARG A 191 -1.49 6.81 -24.45
N ILE A 192 -2.70 7.21 -24.05
CA ILE A 192 -3.53 8.17 -24.78
C ILE A 192 -3.21 9.61 -24.38
N LYS A 193 -3.30 9.93 -23.09
CA LYS A 193 -3.01 11.28 -22.60
C LYS A 193 -2.58 11.30 -21.13
N PRO A 194 -1.76 12.28 -20.71
CA PRO A 194 -1.57 12.56 -19.29
C PRO A 194 -2.87 13.07 -18.66
N VAL A 195 -3.11 12.67 -17.41
CA VAL A 195 -4.28 13.08 -16.63
C VAL A 195 -3.86 13.71 -15.32
N ASP A 196 -4.56 14.79 -14.95
CA ASP A 196 -4.37 15.57 -13.73
C ASP A 196 -5.72 16.13 -13.28
N LYS A 197 -5.77 16.68 -12.05
CA LYS A 197 -6.96 17.23 -11.39
C LYS A 197 -8.05 16.19 -11.14
N ILE A 198 -7.66 14.92 -11.11
CA ILE A 198 -8.55 13.83 -10.78
C ILE A 198 -8.49 13.50 -9.29
N THR A 199 -9.61 13.06 -8.73
CA THR A 199 -9.72 12.59 -7.34
C THR A 199 -10.14 11.12 -7.35
N LEU A 200 -9.37 10.27 -6.67
CA LEU A 200 -9.71 8.87 -6.44
C LEU A 200 -10.57 8.77 -5.19
N ASN A 201 -11.76 8.18 -5.34
CA ASN A 201 -12.71 7.93 -4.27
C ASN A 201 -12.91 6.42 -4.10
N SER A 202 -12.61 5.89 -2.92
CA SER A 202 -12.79 4.47 -2.60
C SER A 202 -12.79 4.22 -1.09
N ASN A 203 -12.96 2.97 -0.70
CA ASN A 203 -12.63 2.50 0.64
C ASN A 203 -11.51 1.46 0.54
N TYR A 204 -10.43 1.63 1.31
CA TYR A 204 -9.26 0.76 1.32
C TYR A 204 -9.62 -0.71 1.51
N PHE A 205 -10.53 -1.01 2.44
CA PHE A 205 -10.92 -2.39 2.71
C PHE A 205 -11.62 -3.02 1.51
N ASP A 206 -12.39 -2.26 0.73
CA ASP A 206 -12.99 -2.73 -0.52
C ASP A 206 -11.96 -2.78 -1.66
N LEU A 207 -11.06 -1.80 -1.71
CA LEU A 207 -10.01 -1.68 -2.73
C LEU A 207 -9.08 -2.90 -2.69
N ILE A 208 -8.66 -3.35 -1.50
CA ILE A 208 -7.78 -4.52 -1.38
C ILE A 208 -8.46 -5.85 -1.73
N PHE A 209 -9.80 -5.91 -1.69
CA PHE A 209 -10.57 -7.04 -2.23
C PHE A 209 -10.60 -7.04 -3.76
N LYS A 210 -10.59 -5.85 -4.39
CA LYS A 210 -10.62 -5.67 -5.85
C LYS A 210 -9.25 -5.74 -6.52
N ILE A 211 -8.21 -6.13 -5.78
CA ILE A 211 -6.87 -6.32 -6.34
C ILE A 211 -6.88 -7.54 -7.26
N GLN A 212 -6.53 -7.32 -8.53
CA GLN A 212 -6.53 -8.36 -9.56
C GLN A 212 -5.15 -8.90 -9.88
N LYS A 213 -4.14 -8.02 -9.96
CA LYS A 213 -2.79 -8.37 -10.43
C LYS A 213 -1.72 -7.47 -9.80
N PHE A 214 -0.51 -8.01 -9.72
CA PHE A 214 0.72 -7.28 -9.44
C PHE A 214 1.67 -7.39 -10.62
N SER A 215 2.48 -6.35 -10.86
CA SER A 215 3.59 -6.48 -11.80
C SER A 215 4.75 -7.32 -11.23
N ASN A 216 5.65 -7.73 -12.10
CA ASN A 216 6.83 -8.52 -11.79
C ASN A 216 8.07 -7.68 -11.39
N GLU A 217 7.89 -6.38 -11.19
CA GLU A 217 8.97 -5.44 -10.88
C GLU A 217 8.68 -4.61 -9.62
N TYR A 218 9.74 -4.33 -8.88
CA TYR A 218 9.69 -3.31 -7.83
C TYR A 218 10.32 -2.04 -8.36
N LEU A 219 9.91 -0.90 -7.81
CA LEU A 219 10.69 0.31 -7.96
C LEU A 219 12.09 0.12 -7.36
N ASP A 220 13.12 0.38 -8.16
CA ASP A 220 14.50 0.47 -7.69
C ASP A 220 14.71 1.76 -6.90
N SER A 221 14.26 1.73 -5.65
CA SER A 221 14.37 2.82 -4.69
C SER A 221 14.83 2.33 -3.33
N TYR A 222 15.51 3.22 -2.61
CA TYR A 222 15.95 3.00 -1.22
C TYR A 222 14.77 3.28 -0.27
N THR A 223 13.86 2.32 -0.19
CA THR A 223 12.65 2.36 0.64
C THR A 223 12.53 1.08 1.43
N SER A 224 11.93 1.16 2.62
CA SER A 224 11.56 -0.03 3.39
C SER A 224 10.30 -0.71 2.83
N PHE A 225 9.55 -0.08 1.91
CA PHE A 225 8.29 -0.61 1.39
C PHE A 225 8.44 -0.99 -0.08
N LYS A 226 8.36 -2.30 -0.37
CA LYS A 226 8.42 -2.87 -1.72
C LYS A 226 7.03 -3.38 -2.11
N VAL A 227 6.36 -2.62 -2.95
CA VAL A 227 5.07 -2.99 -3.54
C VAL A 227 5.21 -2.82 -5.07
N PRO A 228 4.84 -3.83 -5.88
CA PRO A 228 4.86 -3.71 -7.34
C PRO A 228 3.79 -2.74 -7.84
N ASP A 229 3.66 -2.61 -9.16
CA ASP A 229 2.47 -2.00 -9.74
C ASP A 229 1.26 -2.85 -9.35
N LEU A 230 0.17 -2.19 -8.98
CA LEU A 230 -1.01 -2.83 -8.39
C LEU A 230 -2.24 -2.51 -9.25
N LEU A 231 -2.80 -3.51 -9.91
CA LEU A 231 -4.06 -3.38 -10.66
C LEU A 231 -5.26 -3.64 -9.74
N VAL A 232 -6.15 -2.66 -9.69
CA VAL A 232 -7.45 -2.72 -9.04
C VAL A 232 -8.54 -2.62 -10.10
N GLU A 233 -9.52 -3.52 -10.01
CA GLU A 233 -10.60 -3.65 -11.01
C GLU A 233 -11.40 -2.37 -11.24
N GLU A 234 -11.77 -1.68 -10.15
CA GLU A 234 -12.70 -0.56 -10.24
C GLU A 234 -12.50 0.43 -9.09
N VAL A 235 -12.20 1.68 -9.43
CA VAL A 235 -12.12 2.83 -8.53
C VAL A 235 -12.98 3.96 -9.08
N HIS A 236 -13.71 4.67 -8.22
CA HIS A 236 -14.43 5.88 -8.62
C HIS A 236 -13.44 7.03 -8.79
N VAL A 237 -13.48 7.68 -9.93
CA VAL A 237 -12.61 8.81 -10.27
C VAL A 237 -13.49 10.00 -10.61
N ALA A 238 -13.27 11.10 -9.92
CA ALA A 238 -13.84 12.40 -10.27
C ALA A 238 -12.79 13.19 -11.05
N GLY A 239 -13.18 13.82 -12.16
CA GLY A 239 -12.35 14.73 -12.95
C GLY A 239 -12.89 16.15 -12.97
#